data_AF-A0A7H4N802-F1
#
_entry.id   AF-A0A7H4N802-F1
#
_cell.length_a   1.000
_cell.length_b   1.000
_cell.length_c   1.000
_cell.angle_alpha   90.00
_cell.angle_beta   90.00
_cell.angle_gamma   90.00
#
_symmetry.space_group_name_H-M   'P 1'
#
loop_
_entity.id
_entity.type
_entity.pdbx_description
1 polymer ?
#
loop_
_entity_poly.entity_id
_entity_poly.type
_entity_poly.pdbx_seq_one_letter_code
_entity_poly.pdbx_strand_id
1 'polypeptide(L)'
;MSITTKTSPSIDVAFHAADKAAVLAKFGVADVNGPVSLVIWTTTPWTLPANRAISLSPEFDYALVQVDGQALILAKDLVDSVMKRAGIADYTILAVVNGAELELMRFKHPFLDFDVPAILGDHVTLDAGTGAVHTAPGHGPDDYVIGQKYGLEVANPVGPDGAYLPGTYPTLDGVNVFKANDVVVALLSEKGALLHVEKMQHSYPCCWRHKTPIIFRATPQWFREHGSKRSAQTVAFRNQRRAVDP
;
A
#
# COMPACT_ATOMS: atom_id res chain seq x y z
N MET A 1 -0.87 23.65 -6.04
CA MET A 1 0.14 22.57 -5.98
C MET A 1 0.86 22.60 -7.32
N SER A 2 2.17 22.35 -7.33
CA SER A 2 2.93 22.21 -8.59
C SER A 2 3.38 20.76 -8.73
N ILE A 3 3.80 20.37 -9.93
CA ILE A 3 4.33 19.04 -10.22
C ILE A 3 5.82 19.18 -10.54
N THR A 4 6.63 18.28 -10.00
CA THR A 4 8.07 18.18 -10.29
C THR A 4 8.46 16.72 -10.46
N THR A 5 9.44 16.43 -11.31
CA THR A 5 10.00 15.07 -11.43
C THR A 5 10.73 14.71 -10.13
N LYS A 6 10.39 13.55 -9.57
CA LYS A 6 11.03 13.00 -8.37
C LYS A 6 11.46 11.56 -8.65
N THR A 7 12.63 11.18 -8.15
CA THR A 7 13.03 9.78 -8.07
C THR A 7 12.54 9.22 -6.73
N SER A 8 11.72 8.18 -6.77
CA SER A 8 11.21 7.48 -5.58
C SER A 8 11.54 5.99 -5.68
N PRO A 9 11.68 5.29 -4.55
CA PRO A 9 11.67 3.83 -4.57
C PRO A 9 10.33 3.34 -5.11
N SER A 10 10.36 2.26 -5.87
CA SER A 10 9.22 1.49 -6.37
C SER A 10 9.43 0.08 -5.85
N ILE A 11 8.52 -0.41 -5.02
CA ILE A 11 8.68 -1.71 -4.35
C ILE A 11 7.45 -2.59 -4.54
N ASP A 12 7.72 -3.88 -4.67
CA ASP A 12 6.74 -4.95 -4.61
C ASP A 12 6.87 -5.68 -3.27
N VAL A 13 5.78 -5.78 -2.51
CA VAL A 13 5.79 -6.28 -1.14
C VAL A 13 4.78 -7.40 -0.97
N ALA A 14 5.26 -8.55 -0.50
CA ALA A 14 4.45 -9.72 -0.21
C ALA A 14 3.80 -9.60 1.18
N PHE A 15 2.47 -9.63 1.22
CA PHE A 15 1.69 -9.79 2.44
C PHE A 15 1.24 -11.24 2.53
N HIS A 16 1.80 -12.00 3.47
CA HIS A 16 1.47 -13.43 3.62
C HIS A 16 0.02 -13.63 4.08
N ALA A 17 -0.67 -14.62 3.52
CA ALA A 17 -1.99 -15.02 3.98
C ALA A 17 -1.96 -15.37 5.48
N ALA A 18 -2.89 -14.83 6.26
CA ALA A 18 -3.05 -15.19 7.66
C ALA A 18 -3.55 -16.63 7.80
N ASP A 19 -4.46 -17.04 6.92
CA ASP A 19 -4.93 -18.41 6.74
C ASP A 19 -4.67 -18.85 5.29
N LYS A 20 -3.61 -19.64 5.09
CA LYS A 20 -3.22 -20.18 3.78
C LYS A 20 -4.34 -21.05 3.18
N ALA A 21 -4.98 -21.90 3.98
CA ALA A 21 -5.97 -22.85 3.49
C ALA A 21 -7.26 -22.14 3.03
N ALA A 22 -7.70 -21.14 3.78
CA ALA A 22 -8.86 -20.33 3.39
C ALA A 22 -8.63 -19.58 2.06
N VAL A 23 -7.44 -19.02 1.87
CA VAL A 23 -7.09 -18.35 0.61
C VAL A 23 -7.04 -19.36 -0.54
N LEU A 24 -6.37 -20.50 -0.37
CA LEU A 24 -6.30 -21.54 -1.42
C LEU A 24 -7.66 -22.10 -1.80
N ALA A 25 -8.57 -22.23 -0.84
CA ALA A 25 -9.95 -22.66 -1.10
C ALA A 25 -10.69 -21.72 -2.05
N LYS A 26 -10.42 -20.40 -2.00
CA LYS A 26 -10.97 -19.44 -2.97
C LYS A 26 -10.53 -19.74 -4.40
N PHE A 27 -9.28 -20.17 -4.56
CA PHE A 27 -8.70 -20.54 -5.85
C PHE A 27 -9.05 -21.97 -6.30
N GLY A 28 -9.71 -22.78 -5.46
CA GLY A 28 -9.95 -24.20 -5.74
C GLY A 28 -8.67 -25.03 -5.82
N VAL A 29 -7.58 -24.58 -5.18
CA VAL A 29 -6.28 -25.25 -5.17
C VAL A 29 -6.10 -25.98 -3.84
N ALA A 30 -5.69 -27.25 -3.89
CA ALA A 30 -5.55 -28.07 -2.68
C ALA A 30 -4.32 -27.69 -1.85
N ASP A 31 -3.17 -27.47 -2.49
CA ASP A 31 -1.94 -27.06 -1.85
C ASP A 31 -0.99 -26.38 -2.84
N VAL A 32 -0.02 -25.64 -2.29
CA VAL A 32 1.08 -25.00 -3.00
C VAL A 32 2.36 -25.13 -2.19
N ASN A 33 3.51 -25.04 -2.85
CA ASN A 33 4.78 -25.05 -2.14
C ASN A 33 4.98 -23.70 -1.45
N GLY A 34 5.19 -23.75 -0.12
CA GLY A 34 5.51 -22.61 0.73
C GLY A 34 4.34 -21.64 1.03
N PRO A 35 4.66 -20.37 1.38
CA PRO A 35 3.66 -19.38 1.78
C PRO A 35 2.86 -18.87 0.57
N VAL A 36 1.62 -18.44 0.83
CA VAL A 36 0.79 -17.72 -0.14
C VAL A 36 0.81 -16.25 0.23
N SER A 37 1.05 -15.36 -0.73
CA SER A 37 1.15 -13.93 -0.48
C SER A 37 0.39 -13.10 -1.49
N LEU A 38 -0.32 -12.07 -1.03
CA LEU A 38 -0.85 -11.02 -1.90
C LEU A 38 0.22 -9.94 -2.05
N VAL A 39 0.64 -9.67 -3.29
CA VAL A 39 1.75 -8.76 -3.54
C VAL A 39 1.21 -7.38 -3.88
N ILE A 40 1.54 -6.38 -3.07
CA ILE A 40 1.19 -4.98 -3.34
C ILE A 40 2.34 -4.28 -4.05
N TRP A 41 2.02 -3.17 -4.71
CA TRP A 41 3.01 -2.23 -5.21
C TRP A 41 2.86 -0.87 -4.53
N THR A 42 3.99 -0.20 -4.26
CA THR A 42 3.97 1.20 -3.80
C THR A 42 5.23 1.98 -4.18
N THR A 43 5.06 3.29 -4.35
CA THR A 43 6.19 4.24 -4.47
C THR A 43 6.45 5.03 -3.19
N THR A 44 5.70 4.76 -2.12
CA THR A 44 5.80 5.43 -0.82
C THR A 44 5.95 4.42 0.31
N PRO A 45 7.10 3.72 0.43
CA PRO A 45 7.33 2.75 1.50
C PRO A 45 7.04 3.27 2.91
N TRP A 46 7.31 4.55 3.18
CA TRP A 46 6.98 5.21 4.46
C TRP A 46 5.48 5.16 4.84
N THR A 47 4.57 4.90 3.90
CA THR A 47 3.14 4.76 4.23
C THR A 47 2.78 3.37 4.77
N LEU A 48 3.65 2.37 4.62
CA LEU A 48 3.36 0.99 5.02
C LEU A 48 3.05 0.82 6.51
N PRO A 49 3.73 1.48 7.48
CA PRO A 49 3.35 1.36 8.89
C PRO A 49 1.92 1.81 9.22
N ALA A 50 1.32 2.64 8.35
CA ALA A 50 -0.06 3.11 8.47
C ALA A 50 -1.06 2.25 7.68
N ASN A 51 -0.60 1.17 7.04
CA ASN A 51 -1.44 0.26 6.26
C ASN A 51 -2.51 -0.40 7.15
N ARG A 52 -3.74 -0.49 6.64
CA ARG A 52 -4.88 -1.12 7.30
C ARG A 52 -5.72 -2.04 6.40
N ALA A 53 -5.42 -2.11 5.11
CA ALA A 53 -6.04 -3.04 4.17
C ALA A 53 -5.20 -3.19 2.89
N ILE A 54 -5.59 -4.12 2.03
CA ILE A 54 -5.10 -4.23 0.65
C ILE A 54 -6.30 -4.06 -0.28
N SER A 55 -6.32 -3.00 -1.08
CA SER A 55 -7.36 -2.76 -2.08
C SER A 55 -7.12 -3.56 -3.34
N LEU A 56 -8.17 -4.24 -3.80
CA LEU A 56 -8.28 -4.99 -5.04
C LEU A 56 -9.45 -4.44 -5.86
N SER A 57 -9.38 -4.60 -7.18
CA SER A 57 -10.54 -4.29 -8.03
C SER A 57 -11.48 -5.49 -8.07
N PRO A 58 -12.81 -5.31 -7.90
CA PRO A 58 -13.78 -6.38 -8.12
C PRO A 58 -13.94 -6.73 -9.60
N GLU A 59 -13.43 -5.91 -10.52
CA GLU A 59 -13.57 -6.14 -11.97
C GLU A 59 -12.38 -6.90 -12.56
N PHE A 60 -11.28 -7.03 -11.81
CA PHE A 60 -10.07 -7.69 -12.30
C PHE A 60 -9.98 -9.14 -11.84
N ASP A 61 -9.35 -9.95 -12.68
CA ASP A 61 -8.97 -11.31 -12.37
C ASP A 61 -7.61 -11.33 -11.67
N TYR A 62 -7.49 -12.12 -10.62
CA TYR A 62 -6.27 -12.34 -9.85
C TYR A 62 -5.80 -13.78 -10.01
N ALA A 63 -4.52 -13.94 -10.35
CA ALA A 63 -3.86 -15.21 -10.55
C ALA A 63 -3.11 -15.63 -9.29
N LEU A 64 -3.26 -16.90 -8.88
CA LEU A 64 -2.37 -17.55 -7.94
C LEU A 64 -1.22 -18.18 -8.72
N VAL A 65 0.00 -17.71 -8.49
CA VAL A 65 1.19 -18.06 -9.27
C VAL A 65 2.22 -18.73 -8.38
N GLN A 66 2.56 -19.98 -8.66
CA GLN A 66 3.67 -20.67 -8.01
C GLN A 66 4.99 -20.16 -8.58
N VAL A 67 5.87 -19.72 -7.68
CA VAL A 67 7.23 -19.27 -7.98
C VAL A 67 8.17 -19.78 -6.89
N ASP A 68 9.23 -20.50 -7.26
CA ASP A 68 10.41 -20.77 -6.42
C ASP A 68 10.12 -21.00 -4.92
N GLY A 69 9.28 -22.00 -4.61
CA GLY A 69 8.95 -22.35 -3.22
C GLY A 69 7.97 -21.43 -2.49
N GLN A 70 7.25 -20.55 -3.19
CA GLN A 70 6.16 -19.72 -2.67
C GLN A 70 5.06 -19.51 -3.73
N ALA A 71 3.88 -19.04 -3.32
CA ALA A 71 2.81 -18.67 -4.23
C ALA A 71 2.42 -17.19 -4.07
N LEU A 72 2.29 -16.49 -5.19
CA LEU A 72 2.00 -15.06 -5.25
C LEU A 72 0.63 -14.82 -5.87
N ILE A 73 -0.14 -13.90 -5.30
CA ILE A 73 -1.40 -13.42 -5.84
C ILE A 73 -1.14 -12.05 -6.48
N LEU A 74 -1.44 -11.95 -7.76
CA LEU A 74 -1.23 -10.78 -8.62
C LEU A 74 -2.44 -10.60 -9.51
N ALA A 75 -2.73 -9.38 -9.97
CA ALA A 75 -3.66 -9.22 -11.08
C ALA A 75 -3.11 -9.98 -12.29
N LYS A 76 -3.96 -10.81 -12.92
CA LYS A 76 -3.60 -11.74 -13.98
C LYS A 76 -2.83 -11.05 -15.12
N ASP A 77 -3.32 -9.90 -15.55
CA ASP A 77 -2.75 -9.14 -16.66
C ASP A 77 -1.40 -8.49 -16.33
N LEU A 78 -1.02 -8.45 -15.04
CA LEU A 78 0.25 -7.91 -14.57
C LEU A 78 1.29 -8.98 -14.22
N VAL A 79 0.93 -10.28 -14.25
CA VAL A 79 1.84 -11.38 -13.89
C VAL A 79 3.15 -11.30 -14.67
N ASP A 80 3.10 -11.28 -15.99
CA ASP A 80 4.30 -11.29 -16.85
C ASP A 80 5.20 -10.07 -16.59
N SER A 81 4.60 -8.89 -16.39
CA SER A 81 5.31 -7.65 -16.08
C SER A 81 6.02 -7.72 -14.73
N VAL A 82 5.33 -8.23 -13.70
CA VAL A 82 5.86 -8.40 -12.35
C VAL A 82 6.99 -9.43 -12.34
N MET A 83 6.80 -10.58 -12.97
CA MET A 83 7.82 -11.63 -13.03
C MET A 83 9.08 -11.15 -13.74
N LYS A 84 8.92 -10.47 -14.88
CA LYS A 84 10.04 -9.91 -15.63
C LYS A 84 10.83 -8.88 -14.83
N ARG A 85 10.18 -7.95 -14.12
CA ARG A 85 10.90 -6.93 -13.33
C ARG A 85 11.56 -7.51 -12.08
N ALA A 86 10.95 -8.51 -11.47
CA ALA A 86 11.52 -9.25 -10.34
C ALA A 86 12.61 -10.26 -10.74
N GLY A 87 12.88 -10.43 -12.04
CA GLY A 87 13.90 -11.36 -12.55
C GLY A 87 13.51 -12.84 -12.42
N ILE A 88 12.22 -13.14 -12.35
CA ILE A 88 11.68 -14.50 -12.21
C ILE A 88 11.37 -15.03 -13.61
N ALA A 89 12.09 -16.06 -14.02
CA ALA A 89 11.92 -16.69 -15.34
C ALA A 89 10.88 -17.83 -15.31
N ASP A 90 10.89 -18.64 -14.26
CA ASP A 90 10.06 -19.84 -14.15
C ASP A 90 8.93 -19.62 -13.14
N TYR A 91 7.70 -19.67 -13.65
CA TYR A 91 6.49 -19.58 -12.83
C TYR A 91 5.35 -20.37 -13.44
N THR A 92 4.35 -20.72 -12.63
CA THR A 92 3.17 -21.43 -13.09
C THR A 92 1.92 -20.80 -12.50
N ILE A 93 1.00 -20.35 -13.34
CA ILE A 93 -0.33 -19.92 -12.91
C ILE A 93 -1.12 -21.18 -12.55
N LEU A 94 -1.48 -21.31 -11.27
CA LEU A 94 -2.22 -22.46 -10.75
C LEU A 94 -3.72 -22.30 -10.91
N ALA A 95 -4.22 -21.09 -10.69
CA ALA A 95 -5.64 -20.76 -10.73
C ALA A 95 -5.83 -19.25 -10.89
N VAL A 96 -7.04 -18.86 -11.29
CA VAL A 96 -7.47 -17.47 -11.44
C VAL A 96 -8.85 -17.32 -10.82
N VAL A 97 -9.07 -16.24 -10.07
CA VAL A 97 -10.36 -15.87 -9.49
C VAL A 97 -10.64 -14.39 -9.71
N ASN A 98 -11.92 -14.00 -9.70
CA ASN A 98 -12.29 -12.60 -9.68
C ASN A 98 -11.88 -11.95 -8.34
N GLY A 99 -11.46 -10.68 -8.37
CA GLY A 99 -11.02 -9.96 -7.16
C GLY A 99 -12.05 -9.92 -6.04
N ALA A 100 -13.35 -9.94 -6.36
CA ALA A 100 -14.43 -9.99 -5.38
C ALA A 100 -14.38 -11.26 -4.49
N GLU A 101 -13.84 -12.38 -5.01
CA GLU A 101 -13.73 -13.62 -4.24
C GLU A 101 -12.72 -13.54 -3.09
N LEU A 102 -11.79 -12.57 -3.16
CA LEU A 102 -10.75 -12.34 -2.17
C LEU A 102 -11.17 -11.33 -1.09
N GLU A 103 -12.38 -10.76 -1.19
CA GLU A 103 -12.86 -9.77 -0.22
C GLU A 103 -12.83 -10.32 1.22
N LEU A 104 -12.33 -9.50 2.14
CA LEU A 104 -12.12 -9.80 3.57
C LEU A 104 -11.12 -10.92 3.89
N MET A 105 -10.44 -11.52 2.90
CA MET A 105 -9.32 -12.42 3.18
C MET A 105 -8.22 -11.66 3.91
N ARG A 106 -7.67 -12.29 4.96
CA ARG A 106 -6.73 -11.64 5.87
C ARG A 106 -5.30 -11.95 5.49
N PHE A 107 -4.46 -10.92 5.48
CA PHE A 107 -3.05 -11.01 5.17
C PHE A 107 -2.24 -10.32 6.28
N LYS A 108 -1.17 -10.97 6.72
CA LYS A 108 -0.28 -10.46 7.76
C LYS A 108 0.45 -9.22 7.25
N HIS A 109 0.49 -8.19 8.09
CA HIS A 109 1.33 -7.03 7.84
C HIS A 109 2.81 -7.48 7.83
N PRO A 110 3.64 -7.01 6.87
CA PRO A 110 4.96 -7.60 6.62
C PRO A 110 5.97 -7.47 7.76
N PHE A 111 5.78 -6.52 8.67
CA PHE A 111 6.69 -6.29 9.80
C PHE A 111 6.02 -5.81 11.10
N LEU A 112 4.69 -5.70 11.13
CA LEU A 112 3.93 -5.34 12.34
C LEU A 112 3.07 -6.54 12.74
N ASP A 113 2.82 -6.70 14.04
CA ASP A 113 2.15 -7.89 14.59
C ASP A 113 0.62 -7.77 14.53
N PHE A 114 0.09 -7.62 13.32
CA PHE A 114 -1.34 -7.69 13.02
C PHE A 114 -1.56 -8.09 11.57
N ASP A 115 -2.79 -8.46 11.23
CA ASP A 115 -3.22 -8.71 9.85
C ASP A 115 -4.22 -7.65 9.37
N VAL A 116 -4.37 -7.57 8.05
CA VAL A 116 -5.22 -6.61 7.36
C VAL A 116 -6.11 -7.34 6.36
N PRO A 117 -7.36 -6.88 6.16
CA PRO A 117 -8.24 -7.46 5.15
C PRO A 117 -7.87 -6.99 3.73
N ALA A 118 -8.13 -7.85 2.75
CA ALA A 118 -8.34 -7.40 1.39
C ALA A 118 -9.73 -6.74 1.26
N ILE A 119 -9.81 -5.61 0.56
CA ILE A 119 -11.03 -4.83 0.36
C ILE A 119 -11.20 -4.50 -1.12
N LEU A 120 -12.42 -4.12 -1.52
CA LEU A 120 -12.73 -3.82 -2.93
C LEU A 120 -12.75 -2.31 -3.15
N GLY A 121 -11.96 -1.82 -4.11
CA GLY A 121 -11.84 -0.41 -4.42
C GLY A 121 -11.62 -0.14 -5.91
N ASP A 122 -12.33 0.85 -6.43
CA ASP A 122 -12.35 1.20 -7.86
C ASP A 122 -11.13 2.02 -8.31
N HIS A 123 -10.28 2.44 -7.37
CA HIS A 123 -9.06 3.22 -7.64
C HIS A 123 -7.87 2.34 -8.08
N VAL A 124 -8.02 1.01 -8.02
CA VAL A 124 -6.99 0.07 -8.47
C VAL A 124 -6.98 0.02 -9.99
N THR A 125 -5.80 0.16 -10.60
CA THR A 125 -5.63 0.12 -12.06
C THR A 125 -4.65 -0.97 -12.48
N LEU A 126 -4.66 -1.30 -13.78
CA LEU A 126 -3.71 -2.23 -14.42
C LEU A 126 -2.58 -1.51 -15.14
N ASP A 127 -2.48 -0.18 -15.03
CA ASP A 127 -1.45 0.60 -15.73
C ASP A 127 -0.05 0.38 -15.16
N ALA A 128 0.04 0.11 -13.85
CA ALA A 128 1.30 -0.11 -13.14
C ALA A 128 1.12 -0.94 -11.87
N GLY A 129 2.22 -1.49 -11.36
CA GLY A 129 2.27 -2.21 -10.09
C GLY A 129 1.89 -3.68 -10.23
N THR A 130 1.07 -4.18 -9.31
CA THR A 130 0.69 -5.60 -9.19
C THR A 130 -0.83 -5.83 -9.29
N GLY A 131 -1.60 -4.75 -9.41
CA GLY A 131 -3.06 -4.77 -9.30
C GLY A 131 -3.57 -4.94 -7.87
N ALA A 132 -2.69 -4.83 -6.87
CA ALA A 132 -3.08 -4.73 -5.46
C ALA A 132 -2.41 -3.50 -4.85
N VAL A 133 -3.19 -2.67 -4.16
CA VAL A 133 -2.74 -1.40 -3.60
C VAL A 133 -2.88 -1.46 -2.09
N HIS A 134 -1.79 -1.25 -1.36
CA HIS A 134 -1.87 -1.15 0.10
C HIS A 134 -2.67 0.10 0.46
N THR A 135 -3.56 0.01 1.45
CA THR A 135 -4.46 1.10 1.85
C THR A 135 -4.07 1.64 3.22
N ALA A 136 -3.68 2.92 3.26
CA ALA A 136 -3.33 3.66 4.46
C ALA A 136 -4.25 4.89 4.60
N PRO A 137 -5.42 4.76 5.29
CA PRO A 137 -6.42 5.82 5.38
C PRO A 137 -5.91 7.16 5.95
N GLY A 138 -4.78 7.16 6.68
CA GLY A 138 -4.14 8.38 7.17
C GLY A 138 -3.38 9.17 6.09
N HIS A 139 -3.10 8.60 4.93
CA HIS A 139 -2.13 9.13 3.96
C HIS A 139 -2.59 9.14 2.50
N GLY A 140 -3.83 8.77 2.19
CA GLY A 140 -4.40 8.83 0.84
C GLY A 140 -5.87 9.25 0.85
N PRO A 141 -6.31 10.20 0.02
CA PRO A 141 -7.73 10.56 -0.09
C PRO A 141 -8.63 9.38 -0.45
N ASP A 142 -8.24 8.59 -1.45
CA ASP A 142 -9.00 7.40 -1.88
C ASP A 142 -8.96 6.32 -0.79
N ASP A 143 -7.80 6.11 -0.16
CA ASP A 143 -7.62 5.19 0.97
C ASP A 143 -8.53 5.53 2.15
N TYR A 144 -8.76 6.81 2.41
CA TYR A 144 -9.66 7.25 3.47
C TYR A 144 -11.11 7.04 3.13
N VAL A 145 -11.53 7.37 1.91
CA VAL A 145 -12.92 7.16 1.48
C VAL A 145 -13.27 5.67 1.57
N ILE A 146 -12.38 4.80 1.05
CA ILE A 146 -12.61 3.36 1.14
C ILE A 146 -12.43 2.84 2.57
N GLY A 147 -11.47 3.38 3.31
CA GLY A 147 -11.26 3.04 4.72
C GLY A 147 -12.49 3.34 5.57
N GLN A 148 -13.18 4.45 5.32
CA GLN A 148 -14.44 4.77 6.00
C GLN A 148 -15.55 3.76 5.66
N LYS A 149 -15.67 3.34 4.39
CA LYS A 149 -16.66 2.34 3.96
C LYS A 149 -16.50 1.01 4.69
N TYR A 150 -15.26 0.59 4.92
CA TYR A 150 -14.94 -0.67 5.61
C TYR A 150 -14.70 -0.51 7.13
N GLY A 151 -14.85 0.70 7.69
CA GLY A 151 -14.62 0.96 9.11
C GLY A 151 -13.16 0.77 9.55
N LEU A 152 -12.20 1.02 8.67
CA LEU A 152 -10.77 0.91 8.97
C LEU A 152 -10.29 2.03 9.89
N GLU A 153 -9.28 1.70 10.72
CA GLU A 153 -8.58 2.68 11.53
C GLU A 153 -7.88 3.74 10.64
N VAL A 154 -8.02 5.01 10.99
CA VAL A 154 -7.26 6.09 10.37
C VAL A 154 -5.93 6.26 11.10
N ALA A 155 -5.05 5.28 10.93
CA ALA A 155 -3.71 5.28 11.51
C ALA A 155 -2.89 6.45 10.97
N ASN A 156 -2.31 7.25 11.87
CA ASN A 156 -1.53 8.42 11.49
C ASN A 156 -0.23 8.50 12.32
N PRO A 157 0.76 7.66 11.99
CA PRO A 157 2.01 7.58 12.73
C PRO A 157 2.95 8.76 12.45
N VAL A 158 2.55 9.76 11.65
CA VAL A 158 3.43 10.86 11.21
C VAL A 158 3.03 12.23 11.81
N GLY A 159 3.96 12.82 12.54
CA GLY A 159 3.85 14.10 13.22
C GLY A 159 3.81 15.34 12.30
N PRO A 160 3.44 16.53 12.84
CA PRO A 160 3.27 17.79 12.09
C PRO A 160 4.54 18.34 11.42
N ASP A 161 5.68 17.77 11.75
CA ASP A 161 7.01 18.00 11.18
C ASP A 161 7.37 17.01 10.05
N GLY A 162 6.55 15.98 9.80
CA GLY A 162 6.86 14.95 8.80
C GLY A 162 7.81 13.87 9.32
N ALA A 163 8.00 13.76 10.64
CA ALA A 163 8.70 12.66 11.29
C ALA A 163 7.71 11.66 11.92
N TYR A 164 8.12 10.40 12.10
CA TYR A 164 7.28 9.44 12.82
C TYR A 164 7.15 9.80 14.30
N LEU A 165 5.95 9.62 14.82
CA LEU A 165 5.65 9.64 16.24
C LEU A 165 6.22 8.38 16.91
N PRO A 166 6.68 8.48 18.17
CA PRO A 166 7.17 7.33 18.91
C PRO A 166 6.15 6.18 19.02
N GLY A 167 6.64 4.95 18.99
CA GLY A 167 5.82 3.75 19.24
C GLY A 167 5.22 3.10 17.99
N THR A 168 5.57 3.59 16.79
CA THR A 168 5.17 2.92 15.52
C THR A 168 6.06 1.71 15.24
N TYR A 169 7.38 1.93 15.26
CA TYR A 169 8.40 0.89 15.16
C TYR A 169 9.71 1.49 15.67
N PRO A 170 10.51 0.79 16.51
CA PRO A 170 11.66 1.41 17.18
C PRO A 170 12.67 2.10 16.27
N THR A 171 12.88 1.59 15.06
CA THR A 171 13.83 2.17 14.08
C THR A 171 13.25 3.34 13.28
N LEU A 172 11.96 3.63 13.41
CA LEU A 172 11.28 4.72 12.70
C LEU A 172 11.06 5.94 13.59
N ASP A 173 11.05 5.81 14.91
CA ASP A 173 10.74 6.89 15.84
C ASP A 173 11.60 8.15 15.60
N GLY A 174 10.95 9.28 15.32
CA GLY A 174 11.61 10.56 15.01
C GLY A 174 12.26 10.64 13.62
N VAL A 175 12.21 9.58 12.80
CA VAL A 175 12.77 9.58 11.45
C VAL A 175 11.85 10.30 10.48
N ASN A 176 12.42 11.13 9.62
CA ASN A 176 11.69 11.81 8.56
C ASN A 176 11.15 10.81 7.52
N VAL A 177 9.91 11.00 7.05
CA VAL A 177 9.26 10.10 6.07
C VAL A 177 10.09 9.84 4.80
N PHE A 178 10.88 10.81 4.33
CA PHE A 178 11.70 10.60 3.13
C PHE A 178 12.91 9.70 3.41
N LYS A 179 13.56 9.86 4.57
CA LYS A 179 14.66 8.98 5.03
C LYS A 179 14.13 7.60 5.46
N ALA A 180 12.92 7.55 5.99
CA ALA A 180 12.28 6.32 6.42
C ALA A 180 12.02 5.32 5.28
N ASN A 181 11.97 5.77 4.02
CA ASN A 181 11.82 4.84 2.90
C ASN A 181 12.93 3.79 2.87
N ASP A 182 14.18 4.21 3.04
CA ASP A 182 15.33 3.29 3.03
C ASP A 182 15.28 2.34 4.24
N VAL A 183 14.83 2.84 5.40
CA VAL A 183 14.64 2.03 6.62
C VAL A 183 13.56 0.98 6.42
N VAL A 184 12.42 1.36 5.84
CA VAL A 184 11.32 0.42 5.56
C VAL A 184 11.72 -0.62 4.53
N VAL A 185 12.42 -0.23 3.46
CA VAL A 185 12.92 -1.19 2.44
C VAL A 185 13.89 -2.19 3.07
N ALA A 186 14.82 -1.73 3.91
CA ALA A 186 15.74 -2.62 4.63
C ALA A 186 14.99 -3.59 5.55
N LEU A 187 13.99 -3.09 6.30
CA LEU A 187 13.16 -3.91 7.18
C LEU A 187 12.38 -4.99 6.40
N LEU A 188 11.78 -4.63 5.25
CA LEU A 188 11.08 -5.57 4.40
C LEU A 188 12.00 -6.65 3.83
N SER A 189 13.23 -6.27 3.47
CA SER A 189 14.26 -7.20 3.02
C SER A 189 14.67 -8.17 4.14
N GLU A 190 14.89 -7.67 5.37
CA GLU A 190 15.20 -8.50 6.54
C GLU A 190 14.07 -9.48 6.86
N LYS A 191 12.80 -9.07 6.71
CA LYS A 191 11.62 -9.93 6.93
C LYS A 191 11.31 -10.86 5.77
N GLY A 192 12.05 -10.80 4.66
CA GLY A 192 11.79 -11.62 3.46
C GLY A 192 10.49 -11.28 2.73
N ALA A 193 9.92 -10.09 2.97
CA ALA A 193 8.66 -9.64 2.38
C ALA A 193 8.87 -8.77 1.12
N LEU A 194 10.10 -8.34 0.84
CA LEU A 194 10.42 -7.53 -0.35
C LEU A 194 10.66 -8.43 -1.56
N LEU A 195 9.77 -8.36 -2.56
CA LEU A 195 9.89 -9.11 -3.82
C LEU A 195 10.83 -8.41 -4.81
N HIS A 196 10.68 -7.10 -4.96
CA HIS A 196 11.48 -6.29 -5.88
C HIS A 196 11.61 -4.86 -5.36
N VAL A 197 12.72 -4.21 -5.69
CA VAL A 197 12.95 -2.78 -5.45
C VAL A 197 13.72 -2.15 -6.60
N GLU A 198 13.22 -1.03 -7.08
CA GLU A 198 13.92 -0.20 -8.08
C GLU A 198 13.68 1.29 -7.84
N LYS A 199 14.41 2.13 -8.57
CA LYS A 199 14.20 3.59 -8.55
C LYS A 199 13.37 3.98 -9.76
N MET A 200 12.25 4.68 -9.51
CA MET A 200 11.34 5.15 -10.54
C MET A 200 11.33 6.69 -10.56
N GLN A 201 11.43 7.27 -11.75
CA GLN A 201 11.19 8.70 -11.95
C GLN A 201 9.75 8.94 -12.35
N HIS A 202 9.07 9.83 -11.63
CA HIS A 202 7.67 10.16 -11.91
C HIS A 202 7.32 11.58 -11.46
N SER A 203 6.13 12.00 -11.86
CA SER A 203 5.55 13.30 -11.50
C SER A 203 5.08 13.30 -10.04
N TYR A 204 5.68 14.13 -9.20
CA TYR A 204 5.36 14.19 -7.77
C TYR A 204 4.79 15.54 -7.32
N PRO A 205 3.81 15.56 -6.41
CA PRO A 205 3.29 16.76 -5.78
C PRO A 205 4.37 17.60 -5.06
N CYS A 206 4.43 18.90 -5.35
CA CYS A 206 5.28 19.81 -4.59
C CYS A 206 4.54 21.09 -4.16
N CYS A 207 5.06 21.70 -3.09
CA CYS A 207 4.63 22.99 -2.61
C CYS A 207 4.83 24.02 -3.72
N TRP A 208 3.77 24.71 -4.12
CA TRP A 208 3.84 25.65 -5.24
C TRP A 208 4.83 26.81 -5.00
N ARG A 209 5.07 27.17 -3.72
CA ARG A 209 5.98 28.24 -3.29
C ARG A 209 7.41 27.75 -3.13
N HIS A 210 7.63 26.72 -2.30
CA HIS A 210 8.98 26.27 -1.92
C HIS A 210 9.53 25.15 -2.80
N LYS A 211 8.70 24.59 -3.69
CA LYS A 211 9.01 23.42 -4.54
C LYS A 211 9.42 22.16 -3.77
N THR A 212 9.23 22.15 -2.45
CA THR A 212 9.47 20.98 -1.60
C THR A 212 8.39 19.92 -1.83
N PRO A 213 8.76 18.62 -1.85
CA PRO A 213 7.78 17.53 -1.94
C PRO A 213 6.78 17.60 -0.78
N ILE A 214 5.52 17.30 -1.07
CA ILE A 214 4.45 17.27 -0.04
C ILE A 214 3.98 15.84 0.19
N ILE A 215 3.49 15.60 1.40
CA ILE A 215 2.78 14.36 1.76
C ILE A 215 1.33 14.65 2.09
N PHE A 216 0.49 13.63 1.90
CA PHE A 216 -0.88 13.63 2.36
C PHE A 216 -0.93 13.12 3.80
N ARG A 217 -1.68 13.85 4.62
CA ARG A 217 -1.95 13.44 5.99
C ARG A 217 -3.36 13.83 6.42
N ALA A 218 -4.09 12.88 6.98
CA ALA A 218 -5.36 13.11 7.63
C ALA A 218 -5.15 13.98 8.88
N THR A 219 -5.90 15.08 8.98
CA THR A 219 -5.88 15.95 10.16
C THR A 219 -7.29 16.41 10.47
N PRO A 220 -7.63 16.73 11.74
CA PRO A 220 -8.87 17.42 12.04
C PRO A 220 -8.92 18.76 11.29
N GLN A 221 -9.97 19.00 10.52
CA GLN A 221 -10.16 20.25 9.77
C GLN A 221 -11.59 20.77 9.96
N TRP A 222 -11.75 22.07 9.81
CA TRP A 222 -13.06 22.73 9.83
C TRP A 222 -13.48 23.02 8.41
N PHE A 223 -14.62 22.48 8.00
CA PHE A 223 -15.20 22.77 6.69
C PHE A 223 -16.41 23.68 6.85
N ARG A 224 -16.53 24.62 5.91
CA ARG A 224 -17.78 25.33 5.68
C ARG A 224 -18.47 24.65 4.51
N GLU A 225 -19.68 24.17 4.75
CA GLU A 225 -20.53 23.61 3.72
C GLU A 225 -20.95 24.73 2.76
N HIS A 226 -20.68 24.56 1.46
CA HIS A 226 -21.11 25.52 0.45
C HIS A 226 -22.62 25.36 0.23
N GLY A 227 -23.42 26.27 0.80
CA GLY A 227 -24.89 26.31 0.64
C GLY A 227 -25.68 26.25 1.96
N SER A 228 -25.03 25.94 3.09
CA SER A 228 -25.68 25.82 4.40
C SER A 228 -24.86 26.57 5.47
N LYS A 229 -25.52 27.35 6.34
CA LYS A 229 -24.88 28.15 7.42
C LYS A 229 -24.46 27.28 8.63
N ARG A 230 -23.98 26.05 8.43
CA ARG A 230 -23.48 25.19 9.51
C ARG A 230 -22.01 24.85 9.26
N SER A 231 -21.19 25.03 10.29
CA SER A 231 -19.80 24.54 10.34
C SER A 231 -19.80 23.18 11.03
N ALA A 232 -19.17 22.17 10.43
CA ALA A 232 -18.97 20.86 11.03
C ALA A 232 -17.47 20.54 11.10
N GLN A 233 -17.06 19.85 12.17
CA GLN A 233 -15.71 19.31 12.29
C GLN A 233 -15.68 17.96 11.58
N THR A 234 -14.85 17.84 10.54
CA THR A 234 -14.72 16.62 9.75
C THR A 234 -13.23 16.35 9.55
N VAL A 235 -12.82 15.08 9.60
CA VAL A 235 -11.44 14.71 9.24
C VAL A 235 -11.25 14.94 7.75
N ALA A 236 -10.14 15.58 7.39
CA ALA A 236 -9.77 15.72 5.99
C ALA A 236 -8.27 15.77 5.79
N PHE A 237 -7.88 15.57 4.55
CA PHE A 237 -6.51 15.65 4.13
C PHE A 237 -6.01 17.08 4.10
N ARG A 238 -4.93 17.31 4.83
CA ARG A 238 -4.12 18.51 4.65
C ARG A 238 -2.89 18.12 3.86
N ASN A 239 -2.69 18.75 2.72
CA ASN A 239 -1.35 18.82 2.13
C ASN A 239 -0.47 19.54 3.15
N GLN A 240 0.49 18.85 3.74
CA GLN A 240 1.46 19.50 4.62
C GLN A 240 2.32 20.44 3.75
N ARG A 241 2.09 21.75 3.90
CA ARG A 241 2.76 22.82 3.11
C ARG A 241 4.00 23.39 3.80
N ARG A 242 4.36 22.91 4.99
CA ARG A 242 5.63 23.26 5.63
C ARG A 242 6.71 22.39 5.00
N ALA A 243 7.83 23.01 4.66
CA ALA A 243 9.02 22.32 4.18
C ALA A 243 9.33 21.21 5.19
N VAL A 244 9.23 19.98 4.71
CA VAL A 244 9.87 18.85 5.36
C VAL A 244 11.33 18.99 4.93
N ASP A 245 12.07 19.87 5.60
CA ASP A 245 13.49 20.08 5.29
C ASP A 245 14.26 18.79 5.63
N PRO A 246 15.26 18.41 4.81
CA PRO A 246 16.02 17.18 4.94
C PRO A 246 16.85 17.09 6.23
#